data_AF-A0A1Y2B1T7-F1
#
_entry.id   AF-A0A1Y2B1T7-F1
#
_cell.length_a   1.000
_cell.length_b   1.000
_cell.length_c   1.000
_cell.angle_alpha   90.00
_cell.angle_beta   90.00
_cell.angle_gamma   90.00
#
_symmetry.space_group_name_H-M   'P 1'
#
loop_
_entity.id
_entity.type
_entity.pdbx_description
1 polymer ?
#
loop_
_entity_poly.entity_id
_entity_poly.type
_entity_poly.pdbx_seq_one_letter_code
_entity_poly.pdbx_strand_id
1 'polypeptide(L)'
;MTYTLPSQISSQPLRTQLLTNLATQHSHLLDLFTQLSTPTSSIASSSSFQHPINQLYSLLSEKTTELAYLVEETERHQAAWRELERKKKEVVELEGNVRALISTLEQGRRELQVLVDKGREIIQRVDEVEQRPLQVEPLLAHALALGNTTSAPVSSLIAPVDLAQHKPWPTEMSMRMGILFKSAGSMSGMGDTGLIGDERKEVEKAVADRYDGHREETDRVADRHAVFNLDLNSDDSDDD
;
A
#
# COMPACT_ATOMS: atom_id res chain seq x y z
N MET A 1 -34.16 17.88 55.48
CA MET A 1 -32.98 17.31 56.16
C MET A 1 -31.75 17.85 55.48
N THR A 2 -31.13 18.86 56.09
CA THR A 2 -29.92 19.52 55.58
C THR A 2 -28.72 18.70 56.02
N TYR A 3 -28.15 17.92 55.11
CA TYR A 3 -26.90 17.21 55.36
C TYR A 3 -25.76 18.25 55.38
N THR A 4 -25.28 18.56 56.58
CA THR A 4 -24.04 19.31 56.78
C THR A 4 -22.89 18.47 56.23
N LEU A 5 -22.31 18.89 55.10
CA LEU A 5 -21.13 18.25 54.51
C LEU A 5 -19.95 18.36 55.48
N PRO A 6 -19.36 17.24 55.97
CA PRO A 6 -18.06 17.31 56.61
C PRO A 6 -17.03 17.77 55.57
N SER A 7 -16.55 19.00 55.73
CA SER A 7 -15.73 19.73 54.77
C SER A 7 -14.26 19.30 54.77
N GLN A 8 -13.97 18.02 55.00
CA GLN A 8 -12.60 17.49 54.94
C GLN A 8 -12.49 16.52 53.78
N ILE A 9 -12.29 17.08 52.58
CA ILE A 9 -11.71 16.32 51.48
C ILE A 9 -10.26 16.04 51.89
N SER A 10 -10.07 14.93 52.59
CA SER A 10 -8.76 14.33 52.81
C SER A 10 -8.10 14.12 51.44
N SER A 11 -6.85 14.56 51.28
CA SER A 11 -6.07 14.42 50.04
C SER A 11 -5.74 12.97 49.67
N GLN A 12 -6.17 12.01 50.50
CA GLN A 12 -5.95 10.60 50.28
C GLN A 12 -6.93 10.02 49.26
N PRO A 13 -6.50 9.04 48.44
CA PRO A 13 -7.39 8.40 47.48
C PRO A 13 -8.58 7.74 48.18
N LEU A 14 -9.76 7.81 47.56
CA LEU A 14 -11.04 7.32 48.11
C LEU A 14 -10.96 5.86 48.61
N ARG A 15 -10.18 5.03 47.92
CA ARG A 15 -9.89 3.65 48.30
C ARG A 15 -9.21 3.53 49.67
N THR A 16 -8.21 4.38 49.95
CA THR A 16 -7.52 4.33 51.24
C THR A 16 -8.43 4.84 52.35
N GLN A 17 -9.27 5.85 52.07
CA GLN A 17 -10.25 6.36 53.03
C GLN A 17 -11.24 5.27 53.46
N LEU A 18 -11.83 4.54 52.51
CA LEU A 18 -12.72 3.42 52.79
C LEU A 18 -12.05 2.33 53.63
N LEU A 19 -10.82 1.94 53.26
CA LEU A 19 -10.07 0.92 53.98
C LEU A 19 -9.71 1.37 55.40
N THR A 20 -9.30 2.63 55.58
CA THR A 20 -9.03 3.18 56.91
C THR A 20 -10.28 3.24 57.77
N ASN A 21 -11.43 3.63 57.19
CA ASN A 21 -12.68 3.71 57.93
C ASN A 21 -13.11 2.32 58.41
N LEU A 22 -13.08 1.32 57.53
CA LEU A 22 -13.39 -0.07 57.86
C LEU A 22 -12.43 -0.64 58.93
N ALA A 23 -11.13 -0.38 58.80
CA ALA A 23 -10.13 -0.80 59.80
C ALA A 23 -10.38 -0.13 61.16
N THR A 24 -10.73 1.15 61.20
CA THR A 24 -11.06 1.85 62.45
C THR A 24 -12.33 1.33 63.10
N GLN A 25 -13.40 1.08 62.31
CA GLN A 25 -14.62 0.47 62.82
C GLN A 25 -14.36 -0.91 63.42
N HIS A 26 -13.54 -1.73 62.77
CA HIS A 26 -13.14 -3.03 63.28
C HIS A 26 -12.41 -2.92 64.63
N SER A 27 -11.44 -2.01 64.73
CA SER A 27 -10.73 -1.74 66.00
C SER A 27 -11.68 -1.33 67.12
N HIS A 28 -12.62 -0.41 66.84
CA HIS A 28 -13.57 0.08 67.84
C HIS A 28 -14.55 -1.01 68.28
N LEU A 29 -14.94 -1.91 67.36
CA LEU A 29 -15.77 -3.08 67.68
C LEU A 29 -15.04 -4.08 68.58
N LEU A 30 -13.75 -4.34 68.33
CA LEU A 30 -12.94 -5.18 69.20
C LEU A 30 -12.78 -4.58 70.60
N ASP A 31 -12.57 -3.27 70.69
CA ASP A 31 -12.48 -2.57 71.98
C ASP A 31 -13.80 -2.64 72.75
N LEU A 32 -14.94 -2.45 72.07
CA LEU A 32 -16.26 -2.62 72.66
C LEU A 32 -16.44 -4.04 73.19
N PHE A 33 -16.13 -5.05 72.38
CA PHE A 33 -16.29 -6.45 72.78
C PHE A 33 -15.40 -6.81 73.98
N THR A 34 -14.19 -6.26 74.02
CA THR A 34 -13.24 -6.42 75.13
C THR A 34 -13.79 -5.79 76.42
N GLN A 35 -14.34 -4.59 76.35
CA GLN A 35 -14.95 -3.90 77.49
C GLN A 35 -16.24 -4.57 78.00
N LEU A 36 -17.02 -5.20 77.10
CA LEU A 36 -18.21 -5.96 77.47
C LEU A 36 -17.87 -7.34 78.06
N SER A 37 -16.75 -7.94 77.67
CA SER A 37 -16.34 -9.28 78.12
C SER A 37 -15.60 -9.27 79.47
N THR A 38 -15.15 -8.12 79.98
CA THR A 38 -14.50 -8.03 81.29
C THR A 38 -15.49 -8.32 82.43
N PRO A 39 -15.24 -9.32 83.29
CA PRO A 39 -16.19 -9.79 84.29
C PRO A 39 -16.47 -8.72 85.37
N THR A 40 -17.76 -8.53 85.64
CA THR A 40 -18.39 -7.55 86.54
C THR A 40 -18.08 -7.70 88.03
N SER A 41 -17.16 -8.59 88.43
CA SER A 41 -16.88 -8.93 89.83
C SER A 41 -16.20 -7.84 90.66
N SER A 42 -15.87 -6.68 90.07
CA SER A 42 -15.28 -5.52 90.78
C SER A 42 -16.11 -4.23 90.73
N ILE A 43 -17.34 -4.24 90.23
CA ILE A 43 -18.06 -3.02 89.80
C ILE A 43 -19.46 -2.94 90.43
N ALA A 44 -19.54 -3.01 91.75
CA ALA A 44 -20.64 -2.36 92.46
C ALA A 44 -20.15 -0.95 92.81
N SER A 45 -20.78 0.07 92.26
CA SER A 45 -20.47 1.52 92.39
C SER A 45 -19.61 2.10 91.27
N SER A 46 -20.22 2.56 90.18
CA SER A 46 -19.98 3.91 89.66
C SER A 46 -20.60 4.10 88.26
N SER A 47 -21.26 5.23 88.10
CA SER A 47 -21.62 5.90 86.84
C SER A 47 -20.44 6.12 85.87
N SER A 48 -19.22 5.67 86.20
CA SER A 48 -18.00 5.90 85.44
C SER A 48 -17.77 4.89 84.31
N PHE A 49 -18.28 3.65 84.43
CA PHE A 49 -18.15 2.61 83.40
C PHE A 49 -19.07 2.80 82.19
N GLN A 50 -20.16 3.55 82.35
CA GLN A 50 -21.08 3.85 81.23
C GLN A 50 -20.50 4.90 80.26
N HIS A 51 -19.60 5.77 80.74
CA HIS A 51 -19.02 6.84 79.95
C HIS A 51 -18.13 6.36 78.78
N PRO A 52 -17.19 5.41 78.95
CA PRO A 52 -16.34 4.93 77.85
C PRO A 52 -17.12 4.12 76.80
N ILE A 53 -18.11 3.34 77.21
CA ILE A 53 -18.95 2.55 76.28
C ILE A 53 -19.79 3.49 75.39
N ASN A 54 -20.38 4.54 75.97
CA ASN A 54 -21.14 5.54 75.22
C ASN A 54 -20.26 6.31 74.22
N GLN A 55 -19.00 6.59 74.57
CA GLN A 55 -18.03 7.22 73.67
C GLN A 55 -17.65 6.33 72.48
N LEU A 56 -17.42 5.03 72.72
CA LEU A 56 -17.16 4.07 71.63
C LEU A 56 -18.37 3.95 70.70
N TYR A 57 -19.59 3.95 71.26
CA TYR A 57 -20.81 3.92 70.46
C TYR A 57 -20.97 5.18 69.60
N SER A 58 -20.71 6.37 70.15
CA SER A 58 -20.77 7.61 69.36
C SER A 58 -19.73 7.61 68.23
N LEU A 59 -18.50 7.18 68.50
CA LEU A 59 -17.45 7.08 67.49
C LEU A 59 -17.80 6.07 66.39
N LEU A 60 -18.40 4.93 66.74
CA LEU A 60 -18.85 3.94 65.77
C LEU A 60 -20.00 4.49 64.90
N SER A 61 -20.94 5.22 65.51
CA SER A 61 -22.04 5.86 64.78
C SER A 61 -21.53 6.91 63.79
N GLU A 62 -20.55 7.72 64.19
CA GLU A 62 -19.90 8.72 63.35
C GLU A 62 -19.18 8.03 62.17
N LYS A 63 -18.38 6.99 62.44
CA LYS A 63 -17.71 6.24 61.37
C LYS A 63 -18.67 5.54 60.42
N THR A 64 -19.81 5.06 60.92
CA THR A 64 -20.86 4.47 60.07
C THR A 64 -21.46 5.52 59.13
N THR A 65 -21.71 6.74 59.63
CA THR A 65 -22.20 7.85 58.79
C THR A 65 -21.16 8.31 57.76
N GLU A 66 -19.88 8.34 58.15
CA GLU A 66 -18.77 8.65 57.24
C GLU A 66 -18.63 7.59 56.13
N LEU A 67 -18.76 6.30 56.46
CA LEU A 67 -18.75 5.22 55.48
C LEU A 67 -19.92 5.36 54.50
N ALA A 68 -21.13 5.65 54.97
CA ALA A 68 -22.29 5.86 54.11
C ALA A 68 -22.05 7.00 53.11
N TYR A 69 -21.45 8.11 53.57
CA TYR A 69 -21.08 9.22 52.70
C TYR A 69 -20.01 8.83 51.67
N LEU A 70 -18.96 8.11 52.09
CA LEU A 70 -17.91 7.64 51.19
C LEU A 70 -18.48 6.71 50.11
N VAL A 71 -19.42 5.83 50.47
CA VAL A 71 -20.08 4.94 49.50
C VAL A 71 -20.88 5.75 48.49
N GLU A 72 -21.70 6.72 48.92
CA GLU A 72 -22.46 7.58 48.01
C GLU A 72 -21.52 8.33 47.04
N GLU A 73 -20.40 8.84 47.55
CA GLU A 73 -19.41 9.53 46.73
C GLU A 73 -18.72 8.58 45.74
N THR A 74 -18.45 7.33 46.13
CA THR A 74 -17.93 6.32 45.21
C THR A 74 -18.91 6.02 44.08
N GLU A 75 -20.21 5.97 44.37
CA GLU A 75 -21.25 5.70 43.36
C GLU A 75 -21.33 6.86 42.36
N ARG A 76 -21.29 8.11 42.84
CA ARG A 76 -21.22 9.30 41.98
C ARG A 76 -19.98 9.29 41.11
N HIS A 77 -18.81 9.00 41.69
CA HIS A 77 -17.57 8.91 40.93
C HIS A 77 -17.62 7.79 39.88
N GLN A 78 -18.17 6.62 40.22
CA GLN A 78 -18.33 5.52 39.27
C GLN A 78 -19.32 5.88 38.14
N ALA A 79 -20.39 6.61 38.44
CA ALA A 79 -21.32 7.09 37.42
C ALA A 79 -20.64 8.08 36.46
N ALA A 80 -19.88 9.04 37.00
CA ALA A 80 -19.08 9.97 36.19
C ALA A 80 -18.02 9.24 35.37
N TRP A 81 -17.36 8.23 35.94
CA TRP A 81 -16.37 7.42 35.23
C TRP A 81 -16.97 6.66 34.05
N ARG A 82 -18.15 6.06 34.24
CA ARG A 82 -18.87 5.38 33.13
C ARG A 82 -19.21 6.34 32.01
N GLU A 83 -19.64 7.55 32.33
CA GLU A 83 -19.92 8.58 31.32
C GLU A 83 -18.66 9.05 30.60
N LEU A 84 -17.55 9.23 31.34
CA LEU A 84 -16.25 9.54 30.75
C LEU A 84 -15.81 8.44 29.80
N GLU A 85 -15.96 7.17 30.19
CA GLU A 85 -15.57 6.03 29.37
C GLU A 85 -16.46 5.91 28.11
N ARG A 86 -17.75 6.23 28.21
CA ARG A 86 -18.65 6.35 27.06
C ARG A 86 -18.20 7.47 26.12
N LYS A 87 -17.89 8.65 26.66
CA LYS A 87 -17.38 9.79 25.87
C LYS A 87 -16.04 9.51 25.22
N LYS A 88 -15.14 8.79 25.90
CA LYS A 88 -13.87 8.35 25.32
C LYS A 88 -14.10 7.45 24.11
N LYS A 89 -15.02 6.50 24.18
CA LYS A 89 -15.37 5.64 23.02
C LYS A 89 -15.95 6.46 21.86
N GLU A 90 -16.85 7.39 22.17
CA GLU A 90 -17.43 8.31 21.18
C GLU A 90 -16.33 9.11 20.45
N VAL A 91 -15.36 9.67 21.18
CA VAL A 91 -14.22 10.38 20.57
C VAL A 91 -13.37 9.47 19.69
N VAL A 92 -13.06 8.24 20.13
CA VAL A 92 -12.29 7.28 19.34
C VAL A 92 -13.00 6.92 18.04
N GLU A 93 -14.33 6.74 18.07
CA GLU A 93 -15.14 6.50 16.88
C GLU A 93 -15.13 7.70 15.93
N LEU A 94 -15.29 8.92 16.46
CA LEU A 94 -15.20 10.14 15.66
C LEU A 94 -13.82 10.31 15.02
N GLU A 95 -12.73 10.06 15.74
CA GLU A 95 -11.38 10.06 15.18
C GLU A 95 -11.23 9.03 14.06
N GLY A 96 -11.79 7.83 14.24
CA GLY A 96 -11.81 6.80 13.21
C GLY A 96 -12.50 7.28 11.94
N ASN A 97 -13.68 7.90 12.07
CA ASN A 97 -14.43 8.45 10.96
C ASN A 97 -13.69 9.57 10.24
N VAL A 98 -13.04 10.47 10.98
CA VAL A 98 -12.22 11.55 10.41
C VAL A 98 -11.04 10.99 9.64
N ARG A 99 -10.32 9.99 10.19
CA ARG A 99 -9.21 9.34 9.49
C ARG A 99 -9.68 8.64 8.21
N ALA A 100 -10.83 7.97 8.26
CA ALA A 100 -11.43 7.34 7.08
C ALA A 100 -11.76 8.38 6.00
N LEU A 101 -12.36 9.52 6.38
CA LEU A 101 -12.68 10.61 5.46
C LEU A 101 -11.43 11.23 4.83
N ILE A 102 -10.36 11.43 5.61
CA ILE A 102 -9.09 11.93 5.08
C ILE A 102 -8.50 10.92 4.09
N SER A 103 -8.57 9.63 4.40
CA SER A 103 -8.07 8.57 3.51
C SER A 103 -8.84 8.54 2.19
N THR A 104 -10.18 8.65 2.22
CA THR A 104 -10.98 8.66 0.99
C THR A 104 -10.74 9.94 0.18
N LEU A 105 -10.55 11.07 0.84
CA LEU A 105 -10.23 12.33 0.17
C LEU A 105 -8.86 12.30 -0.50
N GLU A 106 -7.85 11.74 0.17
CA GLU A 106 -6.50 11.59 -0.39
C GLU A 106 -6.48 10.61 -1.57
N GLN A 107 -7.27 9.54 -1.48
CA GLN A 107 -7.46 8.64 -2.62
C GLN A 107 -8.11 9.36 -3.81
N GLY A 108 -9.21 10.08 -3.57
CA GLY A 108 -9.87 10.87 -4.61
C GLY A 108 -8.96 11.93 -5.23
N ARG A 109 -8.11 12.58 -4.42
CA ARG A 109 -7.09 13.53 -4.90
C ARG A 109 -6.10 12.87 -5.86
N ARG A 110 -5.61 11.67 -5.52
CA ARG A 110 -4.66 10.92 -6.37
C ARG A 110 -5.30 10.47 -7.67
N GLU A 111 -6.53 9.96 -7.61
CA GLU A 111 -7.27 9.54 -8.79
C GLU A 111 -7.53 10.73 -9.74
N LEU A 112 -7.94 11.88 -9.19
CA LEU A 112 -8.09 13.12 -9.96
C LEU A 112 -6.77 13.60 -10.56
N GLN A 113 -5.67 13.53 -9.81
CA GLN A 113 -4.36 13.94 -10.31
C GLN A 113 -3.96 13.10 -11.53
N VAL A 114 -4.14 11.78 -11.46
CA VAL A 114 -3.87 10.88 -12.60
C VAL A 114 -4.73 11.23 -13.81
N LEU A 115 -6.01 11.57 -13.61
CA LEU A 115 -6.88 11.99 -14.71
C LEU A 115 -6.45 13.32 -15.33
N VAL A 116 -6.04 14.28 -14.51
CA VAL A 116 -5.51 15.57 -14.99
C VAL A 116 -4.22 15.37 -15.79
N ASP A 117 -3.31 14.53 -15.30
CA ASP A 117 -2.04 14.26 -15.97
C ASP A 117 -2.26 13.56 -17.32
N LYS A 118 -3.17 12.57 -17.39
CA LYS A 118 -3.61 11.97 -18.66
C LYS A 118 -4.25 12.99 -19.59
N GLY A 119 -5.07 13.89 -19.05
CA GLY A 119 -5.69 14.96 -19.84
C GLY A 119 -4.64 15.88 -20.47
N ARG A 120 -3.59 16.24 -19.72
CA ARG A 120 -2.46 17.03 -20.22
C ARG A 120 -1.69 16.29 -21.30
N GLU A 121 -1.41 15.00 -21.10
CA GLU A 121 -0.74 14.16 -22.09
C GLU A 121 -1.55 14.08 -23.41
N ILE A 122 -2.87 13.94 -23.32
CA ILE A 122 -3.74 13.92 -24.51
C ILE A 122 -3.67 15.27 -25.25
N ILE A 123 -3.73 16.38 -24.53
CA ILE A 123 -3.62 17.72 -25.14
C ILE A 123 -2.28 17.86 -25.86
N GLN A 124 -1.17 17.47 -25.21
CA GLN A 124 0.16 17.51 -25.83
C GLN A 124 0.21 16.67 -27.12
N ARG A 125 -0.33 15.45 -27.11
CA ARG A 125 -0.40 14.60 -28.31
C ARG A 125 -1.25 15.22 -29.42
N VAL A 126 -2.35 15.90 -29.07
CA VAL A 126 -3.17 16.62 -30.05
C VAL A 126 -2.37 17.77 -30.65
N ASP A 127 -1.70 18.57 -29.83
CA ASP A 127 -0.86 19.68 -30.28
C ASP A 127 0.28 19.19 -31.19
N GLU A 128 0.92 18.06 -30.87
CA GLU A 128 1.94 17.42 -31.72
C GLU A 128 1.38 16.98 -33.08
N VAL A 129 0.18 16.38 -33.10
CA VAL A 129 -0.50 15.95 -34.32
C VAL A 129 -0.94 17.16 -35.16
N GLU A 130 -1.39 18.24 -34.54
CA GLU A 130 -1.72 19.49 -35.22
C GLU A 130 -0.48 20.17 -35.83
N GLN A 131 0.66 20.11 -35.15
CA GLN A 131 1.93 20.62 -35.69
C GLN A 131 2.46 19.79 -36.87
N ARG A 132 2.17 18.48 -36.90
CA ARG A 132 2.61 17.56 -37.96
C ARG A 132 1.41 16.81 -38.54
N PRO A 133 0.54 17.48 -39.32
CA PRO A 133 -0.63 16.84 -39.88
C PRO A 133 -0.22 15.73 -40.86
N LEU A 134 -0.70 14.52 -40.60
CA LEU A 134 -0.51 13.39 -41.50
C LEU A 134 -1.30 13.63 -42.78
N GLN A 135 -0.65 13.48 -43.93
CA GLN A 135 -1.33 13.56 -45.22
C GLN A 135 -2.24 12.34 -45.39
N VAL A 136 -3.52 12.59 -45.69
CA VAL A 136 -4.55 11.55 -45.77
C VAL A 136 -4.29 10.58 -46.94
N GLU A 137 -3.79 11.10 -48.07
CA GLU A 137 -3.56 10.30 -49.27
C GLU A 137 -2.52 9.17 -49.09
N PRO A 138 -1.28 9.43 -48.62
CA PRO A 138 -0.31 8.36 -48.37
C PRO A 138 -0.77 7.42 -47.23
N LEU A 139 -1.53 7.92 -46.25
CA LEU A 139 -2.06 7.09 -45.18
C LEU A 139 -3.10 6.09 -45.70
N LEU A 140 -4.00 6.52 -46.59
CA LEU A 140 -4.98 5.64 -47.24
C LEU A 140 -4.29 4.64 -48.16
N ALA A 141 -3.31 5.07 -48.96
CA ALA A 141 -2.54 4.18 -49.80
C ALA A 141 -1.82 3.09 -48.98
N HIS A 142 -1.21 3.47 -47.85
CA HIS A 142 -0.57 2.54 -46.94
C HIS A 142 -1.57 1.60 -46.25
N ALA A 143 -2.73 2.12 -45.81
CA ALA A 143 -3.78 1.31 -45.21
C ALA A 143 -4.35 0.26 -46.19
N LEU A 144 -4.52 0.61 -47.47
CA LEU A 144 -4.92 -0.32 -48.52
C LEU A 144 -3.85 -1.38 -48.78
N ALA A 145 -2.56 -1.00 -48.78
CA ALA A 145 -1.45 -1.94 -48.91
C ALA A 145 -1.38 -2.92 -47.73
N LEU A 146 -1.54 -2.43 -46.50
CA LEU A 146 -1.62 -3.27 -45.30
C LEU A 146 -2.85 -4.18 -45.35
N GLY A 147 -4.01 -3.67 -45.76
CA GLY A 147 -5.25 -4.45 -45.84
C GLY A 147 -5.10 -5.74 -46.66
N ASN A 148 -4.33 -5.72 -47.75
CA ASN A 148 -4.05 -6.92 -48.55
C ASN A 148 -3.24 -8.01 -47.80
N THR A 149 -2.46 -7.61 -46.79
CA THR A 149 -1.59 -8.51 -46.02
C THR A 149 -2.12 -8.83 -44.61
N THR A 150 -2.96 -7.97 -44.04
CA THR A 150 -3.49 -8.09 -42.67
C THR A 150 -4.93 -8.57 -42.63
N SER A 151 -5.69 -8.48 -43.74
CA SER A 151 -7.05 -9.01 -43.77
C SER A 151 -7.03 -10.51 -44.08
N ALA A 152 -7.74 -11.30 -43.26
CA ALA A 152 -8.20 -12.59 -43.70
C ALA A 152 -9.27 -12.34 -44.78
N PRO A 153 -9.13 -12.84 -46.01
CA PRO A 153 -10.11 -12.56 -47.06
C PRO A 153 -11.49 -13.04 -46.61
N VAL A 154 -12.48 -12.15 -46.60
CA VAL A 154 -13.87 -12.43 -46.18
C VAL A 154 -14.59 -13.43 -47.11
N SER A 155 -13.93 -13.90 -48.17
CA SER A 155 -14.53 -14.80 -49.14
C SER A 155 -13.80 -16.13 -49.26
N SER A 156 -14.13 -17.04 -48.34
CA SER A 156 -14.09 -18.48 -48.62
C SER A 156 -15.28 -18.93 -49.51
N LEU A 157 -16.08 -18.00 -50.06
CA LEU A 157 -17.38 -18.30 -50.66
C LEU A 157 -17.54 -17.92 -52.14
N ILE A 158 -16.69 -17.07 -52.73
CA ILE A 158 -16.91 -16.55 -54.10
C ILE A 158 -15.77 -16.89 -55.10
N ALA A 159 -14.55 -17.19 -54.64
CA ALA A 159 -13.48 -17.69 -55.51
C ALA A 159 -12.49 -18.55 -54.69
N PRO A 160 -11.80 -19.53 -55.31
CA PRO A 160 -10.72 -20.23 -54.63
C PRO A 160 -9.64 -19.20 -54.27
N VAL A 161 -9.53 -18.90 -52.97
CA VAL A 161 -8.49 -18.02 -52.44
C VAL A 161 -7.16 -18.68 -52.75
N ASP A 162 -6.31 -18.01 -53.52
CA ASP A 162 -4.93 -18.44 -53.69
C ASP A 162 -4.18 -18.17 -52.37
N LEU A 163 -4.16 -19.16 -51.48
CA LEU A 163 -3.46 -19.12 -50.19
C LEU A 163 -1.95 -18.82 -50.33
N ALA A 164 -1.40 -18.84 -51.54
CA ALA A 164 -0.01 -18.50 -51.81
C ALA A 164 0.23 -16.99 -51.96
N GLN A 165 -0.79 -16.17 -52.22
CA GLN A 165 -0.59 -14.77 -52.62
C GLN A 165 -0.30 -13.81 -51.46
N HIS A 166 -0.92 -14.00 -50.30
CA HIS A 166 -0.76 -13.06 -49.16
C HIS A 166 -0.63 -13.82 -47.83
N LYS A 167 0.59 -14.29 -47.54
CA LYS A 167 0.93 -14.78 -46.21
C LYS A 167 1.29 -13.59 -45.31
N PRO A 168 1.01 -13.67 -43.99
CA PRO A 168 1.30 -12.56 -43.07
C PRO A 168 2.80 -12.37 -42.80
N TRP A 169 3.65 -13.27 -43.31
CA TRP A 169 5.11 -13.14 -43.30
C TRP A 169 5.66 -13.39 -44.72
N PRO A 170 6.82 -12.81 -45.06
CA PRO A 170 7.48 -13.06 -46.34
C PRO A 170 7.80 -14.55 -46.50
N THR A 171 7.54 -15.10 -47.70
CA THR A 171 7.86 -16.51 -48.00
C THR A 171 9.36 -16.70 -48.21
N GLU A 172 9.88 -17.88 -47.89
CA GLU A 172 11.24 -18.34 -48.22
C GLU A 172 11.64 -17.98 -49.66
N MET A 173 10.74 -18.24 -50.62
CA MET A 173 10.98 -17.92 -52.03
C MET A 173 11.06 -16.41 -52.27
N SER A 174 10.20 -15.60 -51.66
CA SER A 174 10.28 -14.13 -51.75
C SER A 174 11.54 -13.56 -51.12
N MET A 175 12.00 -14.15 -50.01
CA MET A 175 13.25 -13.78 -49.35
C MET A 175 14.46 -14.14 -50.22
N ARG A 176 14.46 -15.34 -50.81
CA ARG A 176 15.49 -15.81 -51.76
C ARG A 176 15.54 -15.00 -53.05
N MET A 177 14.40 -14.49 -53.51
CA MET A 177 14.31 -13.63 -54.70
C MET A 177 14.59 -12.15 -54.40
N GLY A 178 14.69 -11.78 -53.12
CA GLY A 178 14.88 -10.42 -52.65
C GLY A 178 16.23 -9.83 -53.05
N ILE A 179 16.27 -8.50 -53.16
CA ILE A 179 17.47 -7.74 -53.53
C ILE A 179 18.63 -8.06 -52.59
N LEU A 180 18.35 -8.20 -51.28
CA LEU A 180 19.36 -8.51 -50.27
C LEU A 180 20.00 -9.89 -50.49
N PHE A 181 19.23 -10.92 -50.86
CA PHE A 181 19.79 -12.24 -51.19
C PHE A 181 20.61 -12.20 -52.49
N LYS A 182 20.21 -11.36 -53.46
CA LYS A 182 20.94 -11.18 -54.72
C LYS A 182 22.22 -10.38 -54.55
N SER A 183 22.26 -9.38 -53.66
CA SER A 183 23.43 -8.53 -53.42
C SER A 183 24.42 -9.14 -52.44
N ALA A 184 23.95 -9.87 -51.42
CA ALA A 184 24.80 -10.57 -50.46
C ALA A 184 25.33 -11.92 -50.98
N GLY A 185 24.85 -12.37 -52.14
CA GLY A 185 25.15 -13.68 -52.68
C GLY A 185 24.41 -14.78 -51.93
N SER A 186 24.09 -15.87 -52.63
CA SER A 186 23.64 -17.11 -52.02
C SER A 186 24.49 -17.36 -50.78
N MET A 187 23.88 -17.43 -49.59
CA MET A 187 24.53 -17.98 -48.40
C MET A 187 24.76 -19.49 -48.61
N SER A 188 25.51 -19.82 -49.66
CA SER A 188 26.15 -21.09 -49.94
C SER A 188 27.44 -21.22 -49.11
N GLY A 189 27.47 -20.60 -47.93
CA GLY A 189 28.15 -21.17 -46.79
C GLY A 189 27.05 -21.86 -46.00
N MET A 190 27.09 -23.20 -45.99
CA MET A 190 26.28 -24.07 -45.13
C MET A 190 25.97 -23.33 -43.82
N GLY A 191 24.70 -22.97 -43.60
CA GLY A 191 24.29 -22.36 -42.34
C GLY A 191 24.74 -23.28 -41.22
N ASP A 192 25.65 -22.81 -40.37
CA ASP A 192 26.16 -23.56 -39.25
C ASP A 192 24.96 -23.79 -38.32
N THR A 193 24.37 -24.98 -38.34
CA THR A 193 23.33 -25.36 -37.38
C THR A 193 24.01 -25.61 -36.05
N GLY A 194 24.39 -24.52 -35.38
CA GLY A 194 24.85 -24.55 -34.01
C GLY A 194 23.68 -24.90 -33.09
N LEU A 195 23.79 -26.03 -32.40
CA LEU A 195 22.99 -26.27 -31.20
C LEU A 195 23.33 -25.16 -30.20
N ILE A 196 22.31 -24.43 -29.75
CA ILE A 196 22.46 -23.34 -28.78
C ILE A 196 23.07 -23.93 -27.50
N GLY A 197 24.34 -23.63 -27.21
CA GLY A 197 24.99 -24.01 -25.96
C GLY A 197 26.51 -24.24 -25.99
N ASP A 198 27.15 -24.40 -27.14
CA ASP A 198 28.61 -24.62 -27.17
C ASP A 198 29.38 -23.29 -27.24
N GLU A 199 30.01 -22.93 -26.12
CA GLU A 199 30.98 -21.84 -26.03
C GLU A 199 32.20 -22.15 -26.91
N ARG A 200 32.39 -21.35 -27.97
CA ARG A 200 33.52 -21.50 -28.90
C ARG A 200 34.84 -21.27 -28.16
N LYS A 201 35.62 -22.34 -27.97
CA LYS A 201 37.05 -22.24 -27.67
C LYS A 201 37.77 -21.85 -28.95
N GLU A 202 38.32 -20.64 -28.98
CA GLU A 202 39.16 -20.17 -30.08
C GLU A 202 40.37 -21.10 -30.25
N VAL A 203 40.45 -21.77 -31.38
CA VAL A 203 41.64 -22.51 -31.81
C VAL A 203 42.24 -21.75 -32.98
N GLU A 204 43.37 -21.10 -32.72
CA GLU A 204 44.32 -20.69 -33.75
C GLU A 204 44.76 -21.92 -34.56
N LYS A 205 44.71 -21.84 -35.89
CA LYS A 205 45.90 -21.90 -36.77
C LYS A 205 45.55 -21.91 -38.26
N ALA A 206 46.18 -20.97 -38.96
CA ALA A 206 46.99 -21.13 -40.17
C ALA A 206 46.67 -22.23 -41.22
N VAL A 207 46.41 -21.75 -42.44
CA VAL A 207 46.98 -22.10 -43.76
C VAL A 207 46.84 -23.54 -44.30
N ALA A 208 46.15 -23.67 -45.45
CA ALA A 208 46.56 -24.34 -46.72
C ALA A 208 45.30 -24.58 -47.59
N ASP A 209 45.09 -23.86 -48.69
CA ASP A 209 45.55 -24.09 -50.07
C ASP A 209 44.77 -25.19 -50.86
N ARG A 210 44.16 -24.74 -51.98
CA ARG A 210 43.64 -25.44 -53.20
C ARG A 210 42.35 -26.28 -53.12
N TYR A 211 41.34 -25.86 -53.87
CA TYR A 211 40.97 -26.49 -55.16
C TYR A 211 40.15 -25.54 -56.06
N ASP A 212 40.33 -25.76 -57.35
CA ASP A 212 39.94 -24.99 -58.53
C ASP A 212 38.48 -25.27 -58.97
N GLY A 213 37.83 -24.32 -59.66
CA GLY A 213 36.48 -24.53 -60.21
C GLY A 213 35.71 -23.28 -60.66
N HIS A 214 36.02 -22.79 -61.86
CA HIS A 214 35.18 -21.99 -62.75
C HIS A 214 34.46 -20.72 -62.20
N ARG A 215 35.12 -19.58 -62.38
CA ARG A 215 34.53 -18.24 -62.25
C ARG A 215 34.04 -17.77 -63.62
N GLU A 216 32.73 -17.78 -63.86
CA GLU A 216 32.13 -17.05 -64.99
C GLU A 216 32.24 -15.54 -64.74
N GLU A 217 32.87 -14.86 -65.70
CA GLU A 217 32.97 -13.41 -65.75
C GLU A 217 31.58 -12.79 -65.90
N THR A 218 31.14 -12.04 -64.90
CA THR A 218 30.09 -11.04 -65.08
C THR A 218 30.70 -9.67 -64.79
N ASP A 219 31.03 -8.98 -65.88
CA ASP A 219 31.45 -7.58 -65.90
C ASP A 219 30.35 -6.70 -65.32
N ARG A 220 30.44 -6.39 -64.02
CA ARG A 220 29.84 -5.19 -63.42
C ARG A 220 30.80 -4.65 -62.37
N VAL A 221 31.45 -3.55 -62.74
CA VAL A 221 32.33 -2.75 -61.89
C VAL A 221 31.53 -2.24 -60.69
N ALA A 222 31.64 -2.91 -59.55
CA ALA A 222 31.25 -2.36 -58.27
C ALA A 222 32.31 -1.33 -57.86
N ASP A 223 31.94 -0.07 -57.77
CA ASP A 223 32.84 1.02 -57.42
C ASP A 223 33.36 0.83 -55.99
N ARG A 224 34.66 0.50 -55.89
CA ARG A 224 35.34 0.17 -54.64
C ARG A 224 35.51 1.39 -53.70
N HIS A 225 35.10 2.57 -54.16
CA HIS A 225 35.17 3.85 -53.44
C HIS A 225 33.82 4.39 -52.99
N ALA A 226 32.72 3.63 -53.09
CA ALA A 226 31.45 4.00 -52.45
C ALA A 226 31.54 3.86 -50.92
N VAL A 227 32.28 4.78 -50.29
CA VAL A 227 32.30 4.97 -48.84
C VAL A 227 31.03 5.75 -48.51
N PHE A 228 29.97 5.03 -48.14
CA PHE A 228 28.80 5.63 -47.52
C PHE A 228 29.22 6.16 -46.14
N ASN A 229 29.46 7.46 -46.04
CA ASN A 229 29.53 8.14 -44.76
C ASN A 229 28.09 8.21 -44.19
N LEU A 230 27.66 7.12 -43.57
CA LEU A 230 26.53 7.10 -42.66
C LEU A 230 26.98 7.75 -41.36
N ASP A 231 26.86 9.08 -41.33
CA ASP A 231 26.99 9.84 -40.09
C ASP A 231 25.78 9.51 -39.21
N LEU A 232 26.00 8.67 -38.20
CA LEU A 232 24.99 8.16 -37.28
C LEU A 232 24.97 8.91 -35.95
N ASN A 233 25.67 10.05 -35.85
CA ASN A 233 25.68 10.88 -34.65
C ASN A 233 25.09 12.27 -34.96
N SER A 234 23.77 12.36 -35.12
CA SER A 234 23.05 13.64 -35.19
C SER A 234 22.37 14.01 -33.87
N ASP A 235 22.84 13.48 -32.73
CA ASP A 235 22.25 13.72 -31.42
C ASP A 235 23.33 14.23 -30.46
N ASP A 236 23.67 15.52 -30.61
CA ASP A 236 24.27 16.33 -29.55
C ASP A 236 23.97 17.82 -29.85
N SER A 237 22.82 18.28 -29.36
CA SER A 237 22.55 19.71 -29.20
C SER A 237 21.64 19.92 -28.00
N ASP A 238 22.21 19.71 -26.81
CA ASP A 238 21.75 20.29 -25.55
C ASP A 238 22.56 21.56 -25.24
N ASP A 239 21.83 22.57 -24.75
CA ASP A 239 22.22 23.66 -23.85
C ASP A 239 23.31 24.69 -24.25
N ASP A 240 22.85 25.89 -24.65
CA ASP A 240 23.18 27.19 -24.02
C ASP A 240 22.21 28.31 -24.46
#